data_AF-A0A227J9E4-F1
#
_entry.id   AF-A0A227J9E4-F1
#
_cell.length_a   1.000
_cell.length_b   1.000
_cell.length_c   1.000
_cell.angle_alpha   90.00
_cell.angle_beta   90.00
_cell.angle_gamma   90.00
#
_symmetry.space_group_name_H-M   'P 1'
#
loop_
_entity.id
_entity.type
_entity.pdbx_description
1 polymer ?
#
loop_
_entity_poly.entity_id
_entity_poly.type
_entity_poly.pdbx_seq_one_letter_code
_entity_poly.pdbx_strand_id
1 'polypeptide(L)' 'MPEAKKKTIGILAIAGVEPYQEKPGEEYMSPAQVEHFTKILTAWRDQLRAEVDRTVHHMQDE' A
#
# COMPACT_ATOMS: atom_id res chain seq x y z
N MET A 1 -27.72 -2.37 9.38
CA MET A 1 -26.99 -1.44 8.47
C MET A 1 -26.23 -2.29 7.47
N PRO A 2 -26.32 -2.04 6.15
CA PRO A 2 -25.67 -2.90 5.17
C PRO A 2 -24.15 -2.69 5.23
N GLU A 3 -23.42 -3.78 5.45
CA GLU A 3 -21.95 -3.78 5.46
C GLU A 3 -21.42 -3.32 4.10
N ALA A 4 -20.71 -2.18 4.10
CA ALA A 4 -20.07 -1.66 2.91
C ALA A 4 -19.00 -2.66 2.45
N LYS A 5 -19.23 -3.34 1.33
CA LYS A 5 -18.26 -4.23 0.68
C LYS A 5 -16.95 -3.47 0.50
N LYS A 6 -15.92 -3.84 1.26
CA LYS A 6 -14.57 -3.26 1.22
C LYS A 6 -13.97 -3.46 -0.17
N LYS A 7 -14.13 -2.48 -1.07
CA LYS A 7 -13.32 -2.40 -2.29
C LYS A 7 -11.90 -2.03 -1.86
N THR A 8 -11.06 -3.04 -1.68
CA THR A 8 -9.63 -2.83 -1.44
C THR A 8 -9.02 -2.15 -2.66
N ILE A 9 -8.46 -0.95 -2.45
CA ILE A 9 -7.65 -0.26 -3.47
C ILE A 9 -6.45 -1.17 -3.78
N GLY A 10 -6.09 -1.35 -5.06
CA GLY A 10 -5.04 -2.29 -5.46
C GLY A 10 -3.72 -2.12 -4.70
N ILE A 11 -3.39 -0.90 -4.30
CA ILE A 11 -2.19 -0.57 -3.51
C ILE A 11 -2.19 -1.19 -2.10
N LEU A 12 -3.37 -1.39 -1.49
CA LEU A 12 -3.49 -2.04 -0.18
C LEU A 12 -3.22 -3.54 -0.31
N ALA A 13 -3.67 -4.15 -1.41
CA ALA A 13 -3.38 -5.55 -1.71
C ALA A 13 -1.88 -5.77 -1.97
N ILE A 14 -1.22 -4.84 -2.68
CA ILE A 14 0.24 -4.84 -2.89
C ILE A 14 0.97 -4.79 -1.54
N ALA A 15 0.51 -3.95 -0.62
CA ALA A 15 1.11 -3.79 0.69
C ALA A 15 0.76 -4.89 1.70
N GLY A 16 -0.18 -5.78 1.38
CA GLY A 16 -0.66 -6.81 2.30
C GLY A 16 -1.35 -6.25 3.53
N VAL A 17 -1.95 -5.06 3.44
CA VAL A 17 -2.60 -4.39 4.57
C VAL A 17 -4.09 -4.19 4.32
N GLU A 18 -4.88 -4.23 5.38
CA GLU A 18 -6.30 -3.89 5.34
C GLU A 18 -6.52 -2.37 5.54
N PRO A 19 -7.65 -1.80 5.09
CA PRO A 19 -7.95 -0.38 5.33
C PRO A 19 -7.90 -0.02 6.82
N TYR A 20 -7.06 0.94 7.18
CA TYR A 20 -6.94 1.43 8.56
C TYR A 20 -8.29 1.92 9.10
N GLN A 21 -8.62 1.52 10.33
CA GLN A 21 -9.80 1.99 11.04
C GLN A 21 -9.34 2.94 12.14
N GLU A 22 -9.68 4.21 12.00
CA GLU A 22 -9.38 5.22 13.01
C GLU A 22 -10.16 4.97 14.31
N LYS A 23 -9.57 5.34 15.44
CA LYS A 23 -10.23 5.28 16.75
C LYS A 23 -10.92 6.61 17.06
N PRO A 24 -12.03 6.60 17.83
CA PRO A 24 -12.64 7.83 18.30
C PRO A 24 -11.63 8.69 19.07
N GLY A 25 -11.47 9.96 18.67
CA GLY A 25 -10.53 10.88 19.29
C GLY A 25 -9.06 10.62 18.94
N GLU A 26 -8.77 9.78 17.94
CA GLU A 26 -7.41 9.59 17.44
C GLU A 26 -6.90 10.87 16.78
N GLU A 27 -5.69 11.29 17.16
CA GLU A 27 -5.04 12.43 16.55
C GLU A 27 -4.65 12.13 15.10
N TYR A 28 -4.85 13.10 14.22
CA TYR A 28 -4.39 13.02 12.84
C TYR A 28 -2.87 12.79 12.81
N MET A 29 -2.41 11.84 12.00
CA MET A 29 -1.01 11.41 11.95
C MET A 29 -0.51 10.83 13.28
N SER A 30 -1.37 10.11 13.98
CA SER A 30 -0.95 9.25 15.09
C SER A 30 0.18 8.31 14.65
N PRO A 31 1.04 7.84 15.57
CA PRO A 31 2.10 6.89 15.24
C PRO A 31 1.59 5.64 14.51
N ALA A 32 0.38 5.17 14.84
CA ALA A 32 -0.24 4.01 14.20
C ALA A 32 -0.70 4.31 12.76
N GLN A 33 -1.25 5.50 12.50
CA GLN A 33 -1.56 5.94 11.14
C GLN A 33 -0.28 6.09 10.30
N VAL A 34 0.76 6.71 10.85
CA VAL A 34 2.05 6.88 10.16
C VAL A 34 2.68 5.54 9.82
N GLU A 35 2.66 4.57 10.74
CA GLU A 35 3.15 3.22 10.48
C GLU A 35 2.36 2.55 9.34
N HIS A 36 1.03 2.70 9.34
CA HIS A 36 0.18 2.15 8.29
C HIS A 36 0.51 2.73 6.91
N PHE A 37 0.60 4.05 6.79
CA PHE A 37 0.96 4.70 5.53
C PHE A 37 2.39 4.36 5.10
N THR A 38 3.33 4.25 6.03
CA THR A 38 4.71 3.88 5.75
C THR A 38 4.80 2.49 5.11
N LYS A 39 4.02 1.52 5.61
CA LYS A 39 3.94 0.18 5.01
C LYS A 39 3.41 0.22 3.57
N ILE A 40 2.33 0.98 3.34
CA ILE A 40 1.73 1.12 2.00
C ILE A 40 2.74 1.74 1.01
N LEU A 41 3.35 2.86 1.39
CA LEU A 41 4.28 3.58 0.52
C LEU A 41 5.55 2.78 0.25
N THR A 42 6.04 2.04 1.25
CA THR A 42 7.22 1.17 1.11
C THR A 42 6.94 0.05 0.11
N ALA A 43 5.84 -0.68 0.28
CA ALA A 43 5.47 -1.76 -0.62
C ALA A 43 5.26 -1.26 -2.06
N TRP A 44 4.62 -0.10 -2.22
CA TRP A 44 4.41 0.48 -3.53
C TRP A 44 5.72 0.91 -4.20
N ARG A 45 6.63 1.55 -3.45
CA ARG A 45 7.97 1.89 -3.94
C ARG A 45 8.75 0.65 -4.39
N ASP A 46 8.69 -0.42 -3.61
CA ASP A 46 9.46 -1.64 -3.89
C ASP A 46 8.90 -2.37 -5.13
N GLN A 47 7.56 -2.37 -5.32
CA GLN A 47 6.95 -2.85 -6.55
C GLN A 47 7.40 -2.04 -7.78
N LEU A 48 7.41 -0.71 -7.68
CA LEU A 48 7.84 0.16 -8.78
C LEU A 48 9.31 -0.10 -9.15
N ARG A 49 10.19 -0.31 -8.16
CA ARG A 49 11.60 -0.68 -8.41
C ARG A 49 11.71 -2.03 -9.13
N ALA A 50 10.99 -3.05 -8.66
CA ALA A 50 11.01 -4.36 -9.29
C ALA A 50 10.45 -4.33 -10.73
N GLU A 51 9.48 -3.48 -11.02
CA GLU A 51 8.95 -3.30 -12.37
C GLU A 51 9.95 -2.63 -13.31
N VAL A 52 10.67 -1.60 -12.84
CA VAL A 52 11.77 -0.98 -13.58
C VAL A 52 12.87 -2.01 -13.89
N ASP A 53 13.32 -2.78 -12.90
CA ASP A 53 14.39 -3.78 -13.07
C ASP A 53 14.02 -4.86 -14.11
N ARG A 54 12.76 -5.31 -14.12
CA ARG A 54 12.25 -6.26 -15.13
C ARG A 54 12.25 -5.69 -16.54
N THR A 55 11.91 -4.40 -16.67
CA THR A 55 11.83 -3.74 -17.98
C THR A 55 13.24 -3.61 -18.58
N VAL A 56 14.24 -3.32 -17.75
CA VAL A 56 15.64 -3.24 -18.19
C VAL A 56 16.16 -4.60 -18.66
N HIS A 57 15.91 -5.69 -17.92
CA HIS A 57 16.34 -7.03 -18.33
C HIS A 57 15.67 -7.46 -19.65
N HIS A 58 14.38 -7.20 -19.83
CA HIS A 58 13.68 -7.55 -21.06
C HIS A 58 14.21 -6.79 -22.29
N MET A 59 14.77 -5.58 -22.12
CA MET A 59 15.40 -4.84 -23.21
C MET A 59 16.87 -5.23 -23.48
N GLN A 60 17.49 -6.01 -22.59
CA GLN A 60 18.89 -6.45 -22.74
C GLN A 60 18.99 -7.89 -23.30
N ASP A 61 17.95 -8.69 -23.12
CA ASP A 61 17.85 -10.05 -23.66
C ASP A 61 17.28 -10.09 -25.10
N GLU A 62 16.74 -8.98 -25.62
CA GLU A 62 16.46 -8.75 -27.06
C GLU A 62 17.62 -8.04 -27.77
#